data_AF-A0A5B8C3M0-F1
#
_entry.id   AF-A0A5B8C3M0-F1
#
_cell.length_a   1.000
_cell.length_b   1.000
_cell.length_c   1.000
_cell.angle_alpha   90.00
_cell.angle_beta   90.00
_cell.angle_gamma   90.00
#
_symmetry.space_group_name_H-M   'P 1'
#
loop_
_entity.id
_entity.type
_entity.pdbx_description
1 polymer ?
#
loop_
_entity_poly.entity_id
_entity_poly.type
_entity_poly.pdbx_seq_one_letter_code
_entity_poly.pdbx_strand_id
1 'polypeptide(L)'
;MGKLRGAGVAAAVAGAVMVSLAASGAWAAPPARPVTTELRSFQAAVNIGPDNPLLPDDGGPGYVGSVSVLEVLGGATSVNVFLSRGSEDECPDGGPVSSSTITTGGDATLPGPVTLDINRRLRTAHADAVVDLQMVTTEGCGTPEVSTPVPAQHVSIDVTGTSVRFRTGVTGSVSSGADVSRSSSVDLSRDGFGSATVGEVGAVEESAAFLRYAEQRTFTRGTPPTEPPANVAPAGGTGAEGRFTLVEGPEGEIGTVTHDVILTATVSAPPERAETITADVIETTVVACPDGRTLEEEVTLRGDGPGTVDIPGDLARASAHGTLDLARTRVDACTGEETSAVVPTPVALALDGTGPAVRVEDTRFQVVPRQGRTFTRNAYTARDAAGQLTVGDMTGDAQLASISQAALTVSE
;
A
#
# COMPACT_ATOMS: atom_id res chain seq x y z
N MET A 1 52.71 -28.05 -60.96
CA MET A 1 52.02 -29.26 -61.44
C MET A 1 52.01 -30.28 -60.32
N GLY A 2 50.86 -30.88 -59.99
CA GLY A 2 50.79 -32.16 -59.28
C GLY A 2 50.57 -32.13 -57.77
N LYS A 3 49.39 -32.64 -57.37
CA LYS A 3 48.80 -32.88 -56.04
C LYS A 3 49.68 -33.66 -55.03
N LEU A 4 49.51 -33.41 -53.72
CA LEU A 4 49.05 -34.38 -52.70
C LEU A 4 48.99 -33.79 -51.25
N ARG A 5 47.79 -33.85 -50.66
CA ARG A 5 47.37 -34.20 -49.27
C ARG A 5 47.99 -33.59 -47.99
N GLY A 6 47.08 -33.21 -47.07
CA GLY A 6 47.21 -33.22 -45.59
C GLY A 6 46.35 -32.12 -44.95
N ALA A 7 45.11 -32.36 -44.52
CA ALA A 7 44.63 -32.95 -43.25
C ALA A 7 44.26 -31.88 -42.17
N GLY A 8 43.08 -32.03 -41.56
CA GLY A 8 42.56 -31.25 -40.41
C GLY A 8 41.31 -30.42 -40.73
N VAL A 9 40.07 -30.95 -40.64
CA VAL A 9 39.21 -31.12 -39.42
C VAL A 9 38.96 -29.74 -38.76
N ALA A 10 37.74 -29.19 -38.54
CA ALA A 10 36.34 -29.64 -38.56
C ALA A 10 35.47 -28.40 -38.86
N ALA A 11 34.60 -28.44 -39.86
CA ALA A 11 33.18 -28.85 -39.79
C ALA A 11 32.25 -27.77 -39.19
N ALA A 12 31.74 -26.94 -40.08
CA ALA A 12 30.38 -26.39 -40.00
C ALA A 12 29.35 -27.52 -40.17
N VAL A 13 28.19 -27.43 -39.54
CA VAL A 13 26.94 -27.93 -40.14
C VAL A 13 25.77 -27.02 -39.72
N ALA A 14 25.39 -26.16 -40.65
CA ALA A 14 24.01 -25.72 -40.80
C ALA A 14 23.22 -26.85 -41.48
N GLY A 15 21.94 -27.00 -41.15
CA GLY A 15 21.02 -27.81 -41.94
C GLY A 15 20.00 -28.57 -41.11
N ALA A 16 18.82 -27.98 -40.99
CA ALA A 16 17.59 -28.67 -40.62
C ALA A 16 17.27 -29.81 -41.62
N VAL A 17 16.55 -30.83 -41.16
CA VAL A 17 15.22 -31.22 -41.69
C VAL A 17 14.67 -32.48 -40.97
N MET A 18 13.46 -32.27 -40.44
CA MET A 18 12.31 -33.15 -40.18
C MET A 18 12.30 -34.33 -39.18
N VAL A 19 11.46 -34.08 -38.14
CA VAL A 19 10.29 -34.85 -37.67
C VAL A 19 10.50 -36.31 -37.32
N SER A 20 10.44 -36.58 -36.01
CA SER A 20 9.90 -37.82 -35.44
C SER A 20 9.03 -37.43 -34.25
N LEU A 21 7.73 -37.74 -34.34
CA LEU A 21 6.80 -37.63 -33.23
C LEU A 21 7.23 -38.55 -32.09
N ALA A 22 7.75 -37.98 -31.01
CA ALA A 22 7.66 -38.60 -29.70
C ALA A 22 6.47 -37.94 -28.99
N ALA A 23 5.42 -38.72 -28.76
CA ALA A 23 4.31 -38.33 -27.91
C ALA A 23 4.80 -38.24 -26.46
N SER A 24 5.52 -37.18 -26.11
CA SER A 24 5.57 -36.70 -24.74
C SER A 24 4.23 -35.98 -24.52
N GLY A 25 3.31 -36.67 -23.86
CA GLY A 25 2.16 -35.99 -23.26
C GLY A 25 2.71 -34.94 -22.31
N ALA A 26 2.80 -33.70 -22.81
CA ALA A 26 2.98 -32.54 -21.97
C ALA A 26 1.75 -32.56 -21.06
N TRP A 27 1.96 -32.98 -19.81
CA TRP A 27 1.05 -32.62 -18.75
C TRP A 27 0.95 -31.11 -18.85
N ALA A 28 -0.20 -30.63 -19.33
CA ALA A 28 -0.53 -29.23 -19.21
C ALA A 28 -0.34 -28.94 -17.71
N ALA A 29 0.63 -28.07 -17.40
CA ALA A 29 0.74 -27.56 -16.05
C ALA A 29 -0.68 -27.11 -15.67
N PRO A 30 -1.20 -27.52 -14.50
CA PRO A 30 -2.50 -27.06 -14.07
C PRO A 30 -2.52 -25.53 -14.24
N PRO A 31 -3.62 -24.95 -14.75
CA PRO A 31 -3.69 -23.51 -14.94
C PRO A 31 -3.26 -22.85 -13.63
N ALA A 32 -2.21 -22.01 -13.67
CA ALA A 32 -1.67 -21.47 -12.42
C ALA A 32 -2.82 -20.75 -11.71
N ARG A 33 -2.98 -21.09 -10.43
CA ARG A 33 -4.10 -20.64 -9.61
C ARG A 33 -4.12 -19.11 -9.55
N PRO A 34 -5.29 -18.50 -9.34
CA PRO A 34 -5.37 -17.08 -9.02
C PRO A 34 -4.44 -16.78 -7.84
N VAL A 35 -3.57 -15.79 -7.99
CA VAL A 35 -2.73 -15.29 -6.89
C VAL A 35 -3.25 -13.92 -6.52
N THR A 36 -3.68 -13.79 -5.28
CA THR A 36 -3.96 -12.50 -4.66
C THR A 36 -2.70 -12.11 -3.88
N THR A 37 -2.17 -10.93 -4.15
CA THR A 37 -1.12 -10.34 -3.32
C THR A 37 -1.67 -9.07 -2.70
N GLU A 38 -1.70 -9.00 -1.39
CA GLU A 38 -2.12 -7.83 -0.63
C GLU A 38 -0.87 -7.11 -0.10
N LEU A 39 -0.69 -5.86 -0.50
CA LEU A 39 0.36 -4.98 -0.03
C LEU A 39 -0.29 -3.90 0.83
N ARG A 40 0.09 -3.84 2.11
CA ARG A 40 -0.37 -2.82 3.04
C ARG A 40 0.81 -1.97 3.47
N SER A 41 0.64 -0.66 3.49
CA SER A 41 1.75 0.24 3.79
C SER A 41 1.33 1.48 4.57
N PHE A 42 2.27 1.95 5.39
CA PHE A 42 2.19 3.23 6.08
C PHE A 42 3.25 4.15 5.51
N GLN A 43 2.87 5.39 5.23
CA GLN A 43 3.76 6.41 4.69
C GLN A 43 3.69 7.67 5.55
N ALA A 44 4.85 8.25 5.82
CA ALA A 44 4.99 9.61 6.31
C ALA A 44 5.80 10.41 5.29
N ALA A 45 5.37 11.64 5.01
CA ALA A 45 6.04 12.48 4.04
C ALA A 45 5.97 13.96 4.44
N VAL A 46 7.02 14.69 4.09
CA VAL A 46 7.13 16.14 4.22
C VAL A 46 7.44 16.68 2.83
N ASN A 47 6.57 17.52 2.28
CA ASN A 47 6.83 18.25 1.05
C ASN A 47 7.46 19.60 1.41
N ILE A 48 8.58 19.89 0.76
CA ILE A 48 9.40 21.07 0.98
C ILE A 48 9.05 22.09 -0.11
N GLY A 49 8.57 23.25 0.32
CA GLY A 49 8.09 24.32 -0.56
C GLY A 49 9.20 25.26 -1.06
N PRO A 50 8.90 26.14 -2.03
CA PRO A 50 9.86 27.11 -2.58
C PRO A 50 10.27 28.21 -1.60
N ASP A 51 9.44 28.48 -0.59
CA ASP A 51 9.69 29.53 0.42
C ASP A 51 10.60 29.05 1.57
N ASN A 52 11.21 27.88 1.41
CA ASN A 52 11.97 27.22 2.46
C ASN A 52 13.41 27.76 2.59
N PRO A 53 13.89 28.03 3.82
CA PRO A 53 15.24 28.49 4.07
C PRO A 53 16.33 27.40 4.02
N LEU A 54 16.14 26.27 3.32
CA LEU A 54 17.26 25.42 2.85
C LEU A 54 18.08 26.16 1.78
N LEU A 55 18.47 27.39 2.11
CA LEU A 55 19.36 28.25 1.39
C LEU A 55 20.74 27.60 1.49
N PRO A 56 21.44 27.39 0.38
CA PRO A 56 22.84 27.06 0.46
C PRO A 56 23.59 28.27 1.06
N ASP A 57 24.81 28.03 1.55
CA ASP A 57 25.70 29.08 2.08
C ASP A 57 25.95 30.24 1.09
N ASP A 58 25.58 30.08 -0.18
CA ASP A 58 25.72 31.02 -1.28
C ASP A 58 24.52 31.97 -1.49
N GLY A 59 23.41 31.79 -0.76
CA GLY A 59 22.23 32.67 -0.83
C GLY A 59 21.34 32.52 -2.07
N GLY A 60 21.47 31.42 -2.83
CA GLY A 60 20.57 31.08 -3.95
C GLY A 60 19.21 30.50 -3.52
N PRO A 61 18.29 30.21 -4.46
CA PRO A 61 16.99 29.62 -4.14
C PRO A 61 17.14 28.26 -3.43
N GLY A 62 16.31 28.02 -2.42
CA GLY A 62 16.32 26.78 -1.65
C GLY A 62 15.88 25.56 -2.45
N TYR A 63 16.16 24.37 -1.93
CA TYR A 63 15.66 23.12 -2.50
C TYR A 63 14.15 22.95 -2.30
N VAL A 64 13.47 22.41 -3.31
CA VAL A 64 12.04 22.06 -3.31
C VAL A 64 11.89 20.57 -3.56
N GLY A 65 10.93 19.90 -2.93
CA GLY A 65 10.70 18.48 -3.20
C GLY A 65 10.00 17.76 -2.06
N SER A 66 10.42 16.54 -1.76
CA SER A 66 9.85 15.75 -0.67
C SER A 66 10.85 14.79 -0.04
N VAL A 67 10.63 14.54 1.25
CA VAL A 67 11.24 13.44 1.99
C VAL A 67 10.10 12.55 2.47
N SER A 68 10.16 11.25 2.20
CA SER A 68 9.15 10.31 2.64
C SER A 68 9.72 8.97 3.05
N VAL A 69 9.07 8.33 4.01
CA VAL A 69 9.38 6.98 4.45
C VAL A 69 8.12 6.13 4.31
N LEU A 70 8.28 4.93 3.78
CA LEU A 70 7.22 3.96 3.50
C LEU A 70 7.55 2.64 4.20
N GLU A 71 6.73 2.25 5.17
CA GLU A 71 6.69 0.91 5.76
C GLU A 71 5.77 0.03 4.94
N VAL A 72 6.22 -1.14 4.52
CA VAL A 72 5.33 -2.21 4.05
C VAL A 72 5.12 -3.19 5.18
N LEU A 73 3.87 -3.48 5.57
CA LEU A 73 3.56 -4.48 6.59
C LEU A 73 4.06 -5.85 6.12
N GLY A 74 4.91 -6.50 6.93
CA GLY A 74 5.58 -7.77 6.57
C GLY A 74 6.65 -7.63 5.48
N GLY A 75 6.98 -6.40 5.07
CA GLY A 75 7.93 -6.13 4.00
C GLY A 75 9.08 -5.22 4.43
N ALA A 76 9.82 -4.72 3.43
CA ALA A 76 10.92 -3.79 3.66
C ALA A 76 10.39 -2.36 3.87
N THR A 77 11.08 -1.61 4.72
CA THR A 77 10.91 -0.15 4.84
C THR A 77 11.79 0.53 3.81
N SER A 78 11.25 1.55 3.14
CA SER A 78 11.97 2.33 2.13
C SER A 78 11.92 3.82 2.46
N VAL A 79 13.02 4.51 2.16
CA VAL A 79 13.14 5.96 2.33
C VAL A 79 13.33 6.54 0.93
N ASN A 80 12.56 7.58 0.61
CA ASN A 80 12.64 8.31 -0.65
C ASN A 80 12.92 9.77 -0.36
N VAL A 81 14.04 10.27 -0.86
CA VAL A 81 14.40 11.69 -0.86
C VAL A 81 14.37 12.14 -2.31
N PHE A 82 13.66 13.23 -2.57
CA PHE A 82 13.69 13.94 -3.84
C PHE A 82 13.76 15.43 -3.55
N LEU A 83 14.90 16.07 -3.81
CA LEU A 83 15.07 17.51 -3.67
C LEU A 83 15.58 18.05 -5.00
N SER A 84 14.97 19.08 -5.53
CA SER A 84 15.41 19.74 -6.75
C SER A 84 15.53 21.25 -6.54
N ARG A 85 16.49 21.85 -7.24
CA ARG A 85 16.62 23.29 -7.38
C ARG A 85 16.97 23.62 -8.82
N GLY A 86 16.45 24.73 -9.32
CA GLY A 86 16.81 25.30 -10.61
C GLY A 86 17.31 26.73 -10.43
N SER A 87 18.15 27.21 -11.34
CA SER A 87 18.45 28.63 -11.44
C SER A 87 17.26 29.38 -12.06
N GLU A 88 17.09 30.64 -11.65
CA GLU A 88 16.17 31.57 -12.32
C GLU A 88 16.72 32.08 -13.66
N ASP A 89 18.01 31.84 -13.94
CA ASP A 89 18.68 32.31 -15.16
C ASP A 89 18.23 31.53 -16.40
N GLU A 90 17.74 32.24 -17.42
CA GLU A 90 17.38 31.67 -18.73
C GLU A 90 18.63 31.46 -19.60
N CYS A 91 18.75 30.29 -20.23
CA CYS A 91 19.77 30.10 -21.24
C CYS A 91 19.45 30.92 -22.51
N PRO A 92 20.45 31.58 -23.14
CA PRO A 92 20.24 32.43 -24.32
C PRO A 92 19.59 31.73 -25.52
N ASP A 93 19.64 30.40 -25.57
CA ASP A 93 19.12 29.53 -26.62
C ASP A 93 17.78 28.86 -26.25
N GLY A 94 17.23 29.14 -25.06
CA GLY A 94 16.06 28.45 -24.51
C GLY A 94 16.34 27.01 -24.09
N GLY A 95 17.61 26.62 -23.95
CA GLY A 95 18.05 25.32 -23.43
C GLY A 95 17.75 25.14 -21.94
N PRO A 96 17.97 23.92 -21.40
CA PRO A 96 17.75 23.65 -19.98
C PRO A 96 18.64 24.54 -19.12
N VAL A 97 18.02 25.20 -18.15
CA VAL A 97 18.70 26.05 -17.16
C VAL A 97 19.49 25.19 -16.17
N SER A 98 20.39 25.81 -15.40
CA SER A 98 21.16 25.06 -14.41
C SER A 98 20.23 24.46 -13.36
N SER A 99 20.47 23.21 -12.97
CA SER A 99 19.67 22.51 -11.99
C SER A 99 20.50 21.55 -11.16
N SER A 100 20.04 21.28 -9.95
CA SER A 100 20.64 20.29 -9.06
C SER A 100 19.51 19.50 -8.42
N THR A 101 19.61 18.18 -8.52
CA THR A 101 18.63 17.24 -7.98
C THR A 101 19.34 16.25 -7.06
N ILE A 102 18.81 16.04 -5.86
CA ILE A 102 19.28 15.05 -4.89
C ILE A 102 18.19 13.97 -4.79
N THR A 103 18.55 12.73 -5.09
CA THR A 103 17.64 11.58 -4.98
C THR A 103 18.24 10.46 -4.17
N THR A 104 17.40 9.62 -3.57
CA THR A 104 17.85 8.30 -3.08
C THR A 104 18.35 7.45 -4.24
N GLY A 105 19.46 6.73 -4.04
CA GLY A 105 19.99 5.79 -5.03
C GLY A 105 18.97 4.67 -5.35
N GLY A 106 19.06 4.11 -6.56
CA GLY A 106 18.06 3.19 -7.14
C GLY A 106 17.72 1.91 -6.35
N ASP A 107 18.47 1.61 -5.29
CA ASP A 107 18.17 0.58 -4.31
C ASP A 107 18.61 1.08 -2.91
N ALA A 108 17.91 2.06 -2.34
CA ALA A 108 18.18 2.55 -0.97
C ALA A 108 17.73 1.51 0.08
N THR A 109 18.41 0.36 0.11
CA THR A 109 18.23 -0.71 1.09
C THR A 109 19.44 -0.87 2.00
N LEU A 110 20.35 0.13 2.11
CA LEU A 110 21.30 0.41 3.20
C LEU A 110 22.29 1.53 2.76
N PRO A 111 22.95 2.31 3.69
CA PRO A 111 23.51 1.79 4.93
C PRO A 111 23.09 2.53 6.20
N GLY A 112 21.92 2.18 6.73
CA GLY A 112 21.66 2.21 8.17
C GLY A 112 20.32 1.57 8.54
N PRO A 113 20.13 1.18 9.81
CA PRO A 113 18.81 0.79 10.29
C PRO A 113 17.83 1.95 10.07
N VAL A 114 16.68 1.66 9.50
CA VAL A 114 15.57 2.61 9.46
C VAL A 114 14.77 2.39 10.73
N THR A 115 14.75 3.40 11.61
CA THR A 115 13.80 3.44 12.72
C THR A 115 12.57 4.15 12.21
N LEU A 116 11.43 3.51 12.28
CA LEU A 116 10.16 4.09 11.85
C LEU A 116 9.11 3.77 12.89
N ASP A 117 8.52 4.83 13.45
CA ASP A 117 7.37 4.75 14.34
C ASP A 117 6.26 5.62 13.76
N ILE A 118 5.46 5.02 12.87
CA ILE A 118 4.20 5.62 12.45
C ILE A 118 3.13 5.15 13.41
N ASN A 119 2.56 6.09 14.14
CA ASN A 119 1.36 5.85 14.93
C ASN A 119 0.31 5.25 13.99
N ARG A 120 -0.10 3.99 14.21
CA ARG A 120 -1.07 3.26 13.34
C ARG A 120 -2.44 3.96 13.22
N ARG A 121 -2.68 4.95 14.09
CA ARG A 121 -3.78 5.90 14.08
C ARG A 121 -3.48 7.16 13.24
N LEU A 122 -2.44 7.20 12.42
CA LEU A 122 -2.00 8.33 11.61
C LEU A 122 -2.06 9.66 12.39
N ARG A 123 -1.61 9.68 13.66
CA ARG A 123 -1.56 10.91 14.46
C ARG A 123 -0.20 11.56 14.42
N THR A 124 0.82 10.72 14.52
CA THR A 124 2.22 11.12 14.54
C THR A 124 3.01 10.10 13.73
N ALA A 125 4.12 10.54 13.16
CA ALA A 125 5.16 9.65 12.70
C ALA A 125 6.51 10.24 13.06
N HIS A 126 7.42 9.36 13.42
CA HIS A 126 8.84 9.67 13.56
C HIS A 126 9.62 8.65 12.73
N ALA A 127 10.60 9.10 11.95
CA ALA A 127 11.51 8.21 11.26
C ALA A 127 12.93 8.74 11.27
N ASP A 128 13.88 7.85 11.47
CA ASP A 128 15.31 8.10 11.36
C ASP A 128 15.94 7.04 10.45
N ALA A 129 16.77 7.46 9.50
CA ALA A 129 17.43 6.58 8.55
C ALA A 129 18.80 7.11 8.14
N VAL A 130 19.66 6.23 7.63
CA VAL A 130 20.87 6.62 6.91
C VAL A 130 20.77 6.09 5.49
N VAL A 131 20.84 7.00 4.51
CA VAL A 131 20.66 6.67 3.09
C VAL A 131 21.80 7.20 2.25
N ASP A 132 22.14 6.46 1.21
CA ASP A 132 23.00 6.96 0.14
C ASP A 132 22.15 7.81 -0.82
N LEU A 133 22.63 9.03 -1.08
CA LEU A 133 22.02 9.96 -2.00
C LEU A 133 22.85 10.08 -3.27
N GLN A 134 22.20 10.49 -4.34
CA GLN A 134 22.80 10.79 -5.63
C GLN A 134 22.45 12.23 -5.97
N MET A 135 23.47 13.06 -6.18
CA MET A 135 23.31 14.41 -6.66
C MET A 135 23.55 14.44 -8.16
N VAL A 136 22.57 14.91 -8.92
CA VAL A 136 22.68 15.18 -10.35
C VAL A 136 22.69 16.69 -10.52
N THR A 137 23.74 17.22 -11.12
CA THR A 137 23.89 18.65 -11.43
C THR A 137 24.03 18.86 -12.92
N THR A 138 23.31 19.85 -13.43
CA THR A 138 23.42 20.34 -14.80
C THR A 138 23.77 21.81 -14.70
N GLU A 139 24.91 22.24 -15.24
CA GLU A 139 25.31 23.65 -15.24
C GLU A 139 24.50 24.51 -16.23
N GLY A 140 23.66 23.85 -17.05
CA GLY A 140 22.77 24.47 -18.02
C GLY A 140 23.42 24.70 -19.38
N CYS A 141 22.63 25.19 -20.34
CA CYS A 141 23.11 25.73 -21.62
C CYS A 141 24.00 24.77 -22.44
N GLY A 142 23.59 23.51 -22.51
CA GLY A 142 24.25 22.46 -23.31
C GLY A 142 25.39 21.73 -22.61
N THR A 143 25.67 22.00 -21.33
CA THR A 143 26.62 21.21 -20.54
C THR A 143 26.05 19.82 -20.23
N PRO A 144 26.88 18.77 -20.24
CA PRO A 144 26.44 17.43 -19.85
C PRO A 144 26.05 17.39 -18.36
N GLU A 145 25.13 16.50 -18.03
CA GLU A 145 24.75 16.21 -16.65
C GLU A 145 25.90 15.52 -15.93
N VAL A 146 26.19 15.94 -14.70
CA VAL A 146 27.18 15.34 -13.83
C VAL A 146 26.45 14.66 -12.68
N SER A 147 26.70 13.37 -12.49
CA SER A 147 26.15 12.62 -11.35
C SER A 147 27.25 12.31 -10.34
N THR A 148 27.03 12.72 -9.10
CA THR A 148 27.95 12.58 -7.99
C THR A 148 27.27 11.83 -6.84
N PRO A 149 27.84 10.72 -6.34
CA PRO A 149 27.32 10.06 -5.16
C PRO A 149 27.57 10.92 -3.91
N VAL A 150 26.56 11.03 -3.05
CA VAL A 150 26.61 11.71 -1.75
C VAL A 150 26.38 10.62 -0.69
N PRO A 151 27.47 10.02 -0.17
CA PRO A 151 27.36 8.86 0.70
C PRO A 151 26.75 9.20 2.07
N ALA A 152 25.99 8.25 2.61
CA ALA A 152 25.51 8.15 3.99
C ALA A 152 25.05 9.47 4.63
N GLN A 153 23.85 9.91 4.25
CA GLN A 153 23.19 11.07 4.87
C GLN A 153 22.16 10.60 5.90
N HIS A 154 22.19 11.22 7.08
CA HIS A 154 21.16 11.01 8.09
C HIS A 154 19.88 11.72 7.65
N VAL A 155 18.77 10.99 7.56
CA VAL A 155 17.46 11.52 7.22
C VAL A 155 16.56 11.33 8.42
N SER A 156 15.94 12.41 8.87
CA SER A 156 14.96 12.37 9.96
C SER A 156 13.68 13.05 9.52
N ILE A 157 12.52 12.46 9.83
CA ILE A 157 11.22 13.11 9.66
C ILE A 157 10.38 12.99 10.93
N ASP A 158 9.70 14.08 11.27
CA ASP A 158 8.63 14.10 12.26
C ASP A 158 7.38 14.66 11.60
N VAL A 159 6.26 13.95 11.68
CA VAL A 159 5.00 14.41 11.08
C VAL A 159 3.89 14.33 12.10
N THR A 160 3.16 15.42 12.30
CA THR A 160 1.96 15.50 13.12
C THR A 160 0.75 15.72 12.23
N GLY A 161 -0.16 14.76 12.20
CA GLY A 161 -1.40 14.85 11.46
C GLY A 161 -2.37 15.86 12.08
N THR A 162 -2.97 16.71 11.27
CA THR A 162 -3.81 17.85 11.69
C THR A 162 -5.24 17.78 11.16
N SER A 163 -5.46 17.28 9.94
CA SER A 163 -6.81 17.05 9.43
C SER A 163 -7.40 15.76 10.02
N VAL A 164 -8.67 15.45 9.77
CA VAL A 164 -9.24 14.16 10.19
C VAL A 164 -8.95 13.14 9.08
N ARG A 165 -8.83 11.84 9.40
CA ARG A 165 -8.51 10.82 8.40
C ARG A 165 -9.64 10.68 7.40
N PHE A 166 -9.36 10.86 6.11
CA PHE A 166 -10.36 10.65 5.07
C PHE A 166 -9.87 9.70 4.00
N ARG A 167 -10.78 8.83 3.56
CA ARG A 167 -10.49 7.87 2.49
C ARG A 167 -10.51 8.60 1.16
N THR A 168 -9.38 8.62 0.48
CA THR A 168 -9.23 9.29 -0.81
C THR A 168 -8.80 8.31 -1.89
N GLY A 169 -9.77 7.84 -2.69
CA GLY A 169 -9.53 7.34 -4.05
C GLY A 169 -8.95 5.93 -4.20
N VAL A 170 -9.32 5.31 -5.32
CA VAL A 170 -8.99 3.96 -5.77
C VAL A 170 -8.51 4.06 -7.21
N THR A 171 -7.29 3.61 -7.51
CA THR A 171 -6.77 3.54 -8.88
C THR A 171 -6.73 2.09 -9.36
N GLY A 172 -7.72 1.68 -10.15
CA GLY A 172 -7.73 0.36 -10.78
C GLY A 172 -7.26 0.43 -12.23
N SER A 173 -6.08 -0.14 -12.55
CA SER A 173 -5.65 -0.38 -13.92
C SER A 173 -5.57 -1.89 -14.18
N VAL A 174 -6.42 -2.42 -15.04
CA VAL A 174 -6.20 -3.76 -15.62
C VAL A 174 -5.31 -3.56 -16.86
N SER A 175 -4.03 -3.90 -16.74
CA SER A 175 -3.12 -3.86 -17.89
C SER A 175 -3.47 -4.97 -18.87
N SER A 176 -3.41 -4.71 -20.18
CA SER A 176 -3.72 -5.70 -21.23
C SER A 176 -2.58 -6.69 -21.53
N GLY A 177 -1.64 -6.87 -20.61
CA GLY A 177 -0.73 -8.01 -20.63
C GLY A 177 -1.46 -9.26 -20.14
N ALA A 178 -1.13 -10.43 -20.68
CA ALA A 178 -1.69 -11.67 -20.17
C ALA A 178 -1.41 -11.76 -18.66
N ASP A 179 -2.48 -11.90 -17.87
CA ASP A 179 -2.50 -12.45 -16.52
C ASP A 179 -2.51 -11.50 -15.30
N VAL A 180 -2.48 -10.16 -15.40
CA VAL A 180 -2.46 -9.30 -14.19
C VAL A 180 -3.54 -8.21 -14.19
N SER A 181 -4.46 -8.29 -13.22
CA SER A 181 -5.42 -7.26 -12.82
C SER A 181 -4.93 -6.57 -11.55
N ARG A 182 -4.57 -5.29 -11.59
CA ARG A 182 -4.21 -4.52 -10.38
C ARG A 182 -5.40 -3.70 -9.91
N SER A 183 -5.81 -3.87 -8.67
CA SER A 183 -6.74 -2.98 -7.96
C SER A 183 -6.02 -2.35 -6.78
N SER A 184 -5.52 -1.12 -6.94
CA SER A 184 -5.02 -0.34 -5.81
C SER A 184 -6.21 0.36 -5.16
N SER A 185 -6.47 0.14 -3.86
CA SER A 185 -7.70 0.64 -3.25
C SER A 185 -7.72 0.55 -1.71
N VAL A 186 -7.14 1.54 -1.02
CA VAL A 186 -7.72 2.32 0.10
C VAL A 186 -6.59 3.24 0.54
N ASP A 187 -6.73 4.55 0.34
CA ASP A 187 -5.84 5.53 0.99
C ASP A 187 -6.57 6.23 2.11
N LEU A 188 -6.14 6.01 3.34
CA LEU A 188 -6.44 6.93 4.44
C LEU A 188 -5.30 7.92 4.49
N SER A 189 -5.58 9.17 4.15
CA SER A 189 -4.60 10.25 4.27
C SER A 189 -5.02 11.22 5.36
N ARG A 190 -4.01 11.85 5.94
CA ARG A 190 -4.14 12.92 6.90
C ARG A 190 -3.07 13.95 6.60
N ASP A 191 -3.48 15.15 6.29
CA ASP A 191 -2.58 16.30 6.19
C ASP A 191 -1.98 16.59 7.56
N GLY A 192 -0.81 17.19 7.57
CA GLY A 192 -0.08 17.45 8.79
C GLY A 192 0.92 18.60 8.66
N PHE A 193 1.49 18.95 9.80
CA PHE A 193 2.75 19.68 9.84
C PHE A 193 3.84 18.68 10.07
N GLY A 194 4.99 18.88 9.45
CA GLY A 194 6.12 18.00 9.68
C GLY A 194 7.43 18.70 9.50
N SER A 195 8.47 18.11 10.07
CA SER A 195 9.83 18.50 9.86
C SER A 195 10.62 17.41 9.16
N ALA A 196 11.56 17.81 8.32
CA ALA A 196 12.48 16.91 7.65
C ALA A 196 13.91 17.44 7.77
N THR A 197 14.86 16.55 8.02
CA THR A 197 16.29 16.84 8.02
C THR A 197 16.99 15.87 7.08
N VAL A 198 17.89 16.36 6.22
CA VAL A 198 18.70 15.53 5.31
C VAL A 198 20.17 15.94 5.44
N GLY A 199 20.93 15.20 6.25
CA GLY A 199 22.35 15.45 6.47
C GLY A 199 22.65 16.87 6.93
N GLU A 200 23.64 17.51 6.31
CA GLU A 200 23.99 18.91 6.54
C GLU A 200 23.12 19.90 5.77
N VAL A 201 22.20 19.43 4.90
CA VAL A 201 21.35 20.29 4.06
C VAL A 201 20.37 21.12 4.90
N GLY A 202 20.10 20.72 6.15
CA GLY A 202 19.36 21.51 7.14
C GLY A 202 18.03 20.89 7.55
N ALA A 203 17.47 21.42 8.66
CA ALA A 203 16.17 21.04 9.17
C ALA A 203 15.09 21.99 8.60
N VAL A 204 14.00 21.41 8.14
CA VAL A 204 12.85 22.09 7.57
C VAL A 204 11.65 21.87 8.45
N GLU A 205 10.82 22.91 8.67
CA GLU A 205 9.45 22.76 9.16
C GLU A 205 8.46 23.17 8.05
N GLU A 206 7.50 22.32 7.72
CA GLU A 206 6.56 22.52 6.62
C GLU A 206 5.13 22.22 7.03
N SER A 207 4.20 23.00 6.49
CA SER A 207 2.77 22.74 6.58
C SER A 207 2.26 21.76 5.54
N ALA A 208 3.10 21.34 4.60
CA ALA A 208 2.77 20.42 3.52
C ALA A 208 3.26 18.99 3.82
N ALA A 209 2.98 18.49 5.02
CA ALA A 209 3.27 17.11 5.39
C ALA A 209 2.01 16.24 5.36
N PHE A 210 2.17 14.92 5.26
CA PHE A 210 1.05 13.99 5.37
C PHE A 210 1.44 12.64 5.97
N LEU A 211 0.43 12.00 6.56
CA LEU A 211 0.45 10.60 7.00
C LEU A 211 -0.55 9.84 6.14
N ARG A 212 -0.15 8.65 5.68
CA ARG A 212 -0.96 7.85 4.78
C ARG A 212 -0.90 6.37 5.16
N TYR A 213 -2.03 5.70 5.07
CA TYR A 213 -2.12 4.24 5.02
C TYR A 213 -2.67 3.87 3.65
N ALA A 214 -2.04 2.90 2.98
CA ALA A 214 -2.42 2.43 1.67
C ALA A 214 -2.59 0.90 1.65
N GLU A 215 -3.62 0.42 0.94
CA GLU A 215 -3.81 -1.00 0.66
C GLU A 215 -3.89 -1.23 -0.86
N GLN A 216 -3.09 -2.17 -1.35
CA GLN A 216 -3.03 -2.54 -2.75
C GLN A 216 -3.21 -4.04 -2.90
N ARG A 217 -4.27 -4.44 -3.61
CA ARG A 217 -4.55 -5.82 -3.96
C ARG A 217 -4.20 -6.08 -5.41
N THR A 218 -3.32 -7.04 -5.65
CA THR A 218 -2.92 -7.47 -6.99
C THR A 218 -3.54 -8.84 -7.27
N PHE A 219 -4.32 -8.94 -8.33
CA PHE A 219 -4.95 -10.18 -8.77
C PHE A 219 -4.27 -10.69 -10.04
N THR A 220 -3.62 -11.84 -9.94
CA THR A 220 -3.05 -12.52 -11.10
C THR A 220 -4.04 -13.59 -11.55
N ARG A 221 -4.51 -13.55 -12.81
CA ARG A 221 -5.45 -14.51 -13.44
C ARG A 221 -6.83 -14.63 -12.75
N GLY A 222 -7.30 -13.56 -12.10
CA GLY A 222 -8.63 -13.47 -11.49
C GLY A 222 -9.47 -12.33 -12.05
N THR A 223 -10.79 -12.43 -11.93
CA THR A 223 -11.66 -11.26 -12.00
C THR A 223 -11.37 -10.43 -10.75
N PRO A 224 -10.94 -9.15 -10.85
CA PRO A 224 -10.80 -8.32 -9.67
C PRO A 224 -12.15 -8.32 -8.94
N PRO A 225 -12.17 -8.47 -7.61
CA PRO A 225 -13.41 -8.47 -6.88
C PRO A 225 -14.16 -7.18 -7.20
N THR A 226 -15.47 -7.28 -7.40
CA THR A 226 -16.40 -6.17 -7.20
C THR A 226 -16.44 -5.88 -5.70
N GLU A 227 -15.31 -5.46 -5.13
CA GLU A 227 -15.19 -5.24 -3.70
C GLU A 227 -15.90 -3.94 -3.28
N PRO A 228 -16.43 -3.91 -2.04
CA PRO A 228 -17.38 -2.91 -1.56
C PRO A 228 -16.78 -1.50 -1.49
N PRO A 229 -17.63 -0.45 -1.34
CA PRO A 229 -17.25 0.92 -1.62
C PRO A 229 -16.19 1.46 -0.66
N ALA A 230 -15.50 2.54 -1.08
CA ALA A 230 -14.66 3.38 -0.23
C ALA A 230 -15.39 3.85 1.06
N ASN A 231 -16.72 3.78 1.09
CA ASN A 231 -17.57 3.94 2.25
C ASN A 231 -18.17 2.58 2.67
N VAL A 232 -18.00 2.20 3.93
CA VAL A 232 -18.66 1.00 4.49
C VAL A 232 -20.16 1.14 4.61
N ALA A 233 -20.70 2.35 4.69
CA ALA A 233 -22.13 2.55 4.75
C ALA A 233 -22.78 2.24 3.38
N PRO A 234 -23.79 1.37 3.32
CA PRO A 234 -24.57 1.13 2.10
C PRO A 234 -25.36 2.40 1.73
N ALA A 235 -25.77 2.52 0.46
CA ALA A 235 -26.51 3.68 -0.03
C ALA A 235 -27.73 4.02 0.86
N GLY A 236 -27.79 5.27 1.35
CA GLY A 236 -28.83 5.74 2.28
C GLY A 236 -28.80 5.13 3.69
N GLY A 237 -27.81 4.30 4.00
CA GLY A 237 -27.63 3.64 5.29
C GLY A 237 -26.44 4.16 6.07
N THR A 238 -26.10 3.45 7.15
CA THR A 238 -24.98 3.73 8.04
C THR A 238 -24.01 2.57 8.09
N GLY A 239 -22.75 2.84 8.39
CA GLY A 239 -21.71 1.83 8.48
C GLY A 239 -20.63 2.22 9.47
N ALA A 240 -19.91 1.23 9.96
CA ALA A 240 -18.77 1.40 10.83
C ALA A 240 -17.72 0.37 10.46
N GLU A 241 -16.46 0.78 10.44
CA GLU A 241 -15.31 -0.11 10.21
C GLU A 241 -14.28 0.14 11.28
N GLY A 242 -13.64 -0.94 11.74
CA GLY A 242 -12.40 -0.85 12.46
C GLY A 242 -11.38 -1.84 11.92
N ARG A 243 -10.11 -1.53 12.16
CA ARG A 243 -8.97 -2.41 11.88
C ARG A 243 -7.98 -2.42 13.04
N PHE A 244 -7.34 -3.57 13.28
CA PHE A 244 -6.14 -3.65 14.10
C PHE A 244 -5.21 -4.74 13.60
N THR A 245 -3.92 -4.59 13.90
CA THR A 245 -2.90 -5.62 13.72
C THR A 245 -2.42 -6.08 15.09
N LEU A 246 -2.36 -7.40 15.29
CA LEU A 246 -1.82 -8.06 16.48
C LEU A 246 -0.63 -8.91 16.05
N VAL A 247 0.52 -8.72 16.70
CA VAL A 247 1.73 -9.54 16.48
C VAL A 247 1.98 -10.39 17.72
N GLU A 248 2.14 -11.68 17.53
CA GLU A 248 2.43 -12.66 18.57
C GLU A 248 3.79 -13.32 18.28
N GLY A 249 4.70 -13.27 19.26
CA GLY A 249 6.06 -13.80 19.12
C GLY A 249 7.12 -12.73 18.81
N PRO A 250 8.41 -13.13 18.76
CA PRO A 250 9.52 -12.22 18.46
C PRO A 250 9.55 -11.88 16.96
N GLU A 251 9.35 -10.59 16.63
CA GLU A 251 9.23 -10.10 15.26
C GLU A 251 10.29 -10.66 14.29
N GLY A 252 9.82 -11.20 13.16
CA GLY A 252 10.68 -11.70 12.08
C GLY A 252 11.33 -13.05 12.35
N GLU A 253 11.04 -13.70 13.48
CA GLU A 253 11.51 -15.05 13.76
C GLU A 253 10.50 -16.12 13.34
N ILE A 254 10.98 -17.35 13.16
CA ILE A 254 10.11 -18.52 12.92
C ILE A 254 9.12 -18.65 14.07
N GLY A 255 7.84 -18.77 13.74
CA GLY A 255 6.74 -18.83 14.70
C GLY A 255 6.16 -17.47 15.08
N THR A 256 6.66 -16.36 14.52
CA THR A 256 5.94 -15.07 14.58
C THR A 256 4.61 -15.23 13.86
N VAL A 257 3.53 -14.81 14.51
CA VAL A 257 2.19 -14.77 13.95
C VAL A 257 1.70 -13.33 13.93
N THR A 258 1.29 -12.86 12.75
CA THR A 258 0.68 -11.54 12.57
C THR A 258 -0.77 -11.73 12.18
N HIS A 259 -1.68 -11.15 12.95
CA HIS A 259 -3.10 -11.11 12.64
C HIS A 259 -3.49 -9.70 12.23
N ASP A 260 -3.99 -9.55 11.01
CA ASP A 260 -4.63 -8.34 10.54
C ASP A 260 -6.13 -8.53 10.52
N VAL A 261 -6.84 -7.77 11.34
CA VAL A 261 -8.27 -7.91 11.58
C VAL A 261 -9.00 -6.69 11.04
N ILE A 262 -10.01 -6.93 10.21
CA ILE A 262 -10.96 -5.93 9.73
C ILE A 262 -12.37 -6.37 10.13
N LEU A 263 -13.11 -5.47 10.76
CA LEU A 263 -14.49 -5.71 11.14
C LEU A 263 -15.36 -4.55 10.66
N THR A 264 -16.40 -4.89 9.91
CA THR A 264 -17.34 -3.94 9.34
C THR A 264 -18.73 -4.25 9.86
N ALA A 265 -19.48 -3.21 10.22
CA ALA A 265 -20.88 -3.30 10.57
C ALA A 265 -21.68 -2.31 9.73
N THR A 266 -22.82 -2.75 9.19
CA THR A 266 -23.66 -1.92 8.31
C THR A 266 -25.12 -2.04 8.66
N VAL A 267 -25.86 -0.96 8.39
CA VAL A 267 -27.32 -0.91 8.45
C VAL A 267 -27.81 -0.31 7.14
N SER A 268 -28.60 -1.06 6.38
CA SER A 268 -29.16 -0.57 5.12
C SER A 268 -30.28 0.45 5.32
N ALA A 269 -30.60 1.19 4.26
CA ALA A 269 -31.70 2.15 4.29
C ALA A 269 -33.07 1.45 4.50
N PRO A 270 -34.09 2.18 4.98
CA PRO A 270 -35.48 1.70 4.94
C PRO A 270 -35.91 1.26 3.52
N PRO A 271 -36.88 0.33 3.39
CA PRO A 271 -37.76 -0.16 4.45
C PRO A 271 -37.25 -1.37 5.24
N GLU A 272 -36.31 -2.14 4.70
CA GLU A 272 -35.92 -3.43 5.27
C GLU A 272 -34.88 -3.33 6.39
N ARG A 273 -34.03 -2.27 6.41
CA ARG A 273 -32.96 -2.03 7.41
C ARG A 273 -32.21 -3.31 7.80
N ALA A 274 -31.55 -3.93 6.83
CA ALA A 274 -30.72 -5.09 7.06
C ALA A 274 -29.47 -4.69 7.88
N GLU A 275 -29.24 -5.40 8.98
CA GLU A 275 -28.05 -5.29 9.81
C GLU A 275 -27.08 -6.41 9.41
N THR A 276 -25.84 -6.05 9.07
CA THR A 276 -24.83 -7.02 8.61
C THR A 276 -23.49 -6.72 9.22
N ILE A 277 -22.84 -7.77 9.73
CA ILE A 277 -21.46 -7.74 10.22
C ILE A 277 -20.62 -8.56 9.24
N THR A 278 -19.46 -8.03 8.86
CA THR A 278 -18.48 -8.71 8.02
C THR A 278 -17.15 -8.71 8.74
N ALA A 279 -16.53 -9.89 8.87
CA ALA A 279 -15.20 -10.05 9.43
C ALA A 279 -14.24 -10.58 8.36
N ASP A 280 -13.06 -9.98 8.28
CA ASP A 280 -11.93 -10.41 7.46
C ASP A 280 -10.68 -10.43 8.34
N VAL A 281 -10.06 -11.59 8.46
CA VAL A 281 -8.80 -11.78 9.18
C VAL A 281 -7.80 -12.45 8.26
N ILE A 282 -6.59 -11.89 8.23
CA ILE A 282 -5.43 -12.51 7.60
C ILE A 282 -4.43 -12.78 8.72
N GLU A 283 -4.10 -14.06 8.89
CA GLU A 283 -3.08 -14.54 9.81
C GLU A 283 -1.89 -15.00 8.98
N THR A 284 -0.72 -14.39 9.20
CA THR A 284 0.53 -14.76 8.56
C THR A 284 1.48 -15.34 9.59
N THR A 285 2.01 -16.53 9.32
CA THR A 285 2.97 -17.21 10.19
C THR A 285 4.27 -17.51 9.44
N VAL A 286 5.42 -17.17 10.03
CA VAL A 286 6.73 -17.57 9.48
C VAL A 286 7.02 -19.03 9.85
N VAL A 287 7.14 -19.90 8.85
CA VAL A 287 7.33 -21.35 9.02
C VAL A 287 8.64 -21.85 8.41
N ALA A 288 9.24 -22.86 9.04
CA ALA A 288 10.40 -23.56 8.50
C ALA A 288 9.97 -24.85 7.81
N CYS A 289 10.31 -24.98 6.53
CA CYS A 289 10.02 -26.17 5.73
C CYS A 289 11.05 -27.28 5.93
N PRO A 290 10.68 -28.56 5.71
CA PRO A 290 11.60 -29.69 5.86
C PRO A 290 12.84 -29.63 4.95
N ASP A 291 12.78 -28.85 3.87
CA ASP A 291 13.90 -28.61 2.95
C ASP A 291 14.84 -27.46 3.39
N GLY A 292 14.62 -26.91 4.58
CA GLY A 292 15.43 -25.83 5.17
C GLY A 292 15.06 -24.42 4.69
N ARG A 293 14.04 -24.26 3.82
CA ARG A 293 13.52 -22.94 3.46
C ARG A 293 12.67 -22.37 4.59
N THR A 294 12.69 -21.05 4.73
CA THR A 294 11.73 -20.31 5.56
C THR A 294 10.72 -19.67 4.64
N LEU A 295 9.43 -19.89 4.88
CA LEU A 295 8.32 -19.39 4.07
C LEU A 295 7.26 -18.77 4.98
N GLU A 296 6.36 -17.99 4.38
CA GLU A 296 5.19 -17.44 5.06
C GLU A 296 3.97 -18.30 4.75
N GLU A 297 3.30 -18.74 5.81
CA GLU A 297 2.02 -19.44 5.76
C GLU A 297 0.90 -18.44 6.00
N GLU A 298 -0.12 -18.47 5.15
CA GLU A 298 -1.30 -17.62 5.25
C GLU A 298 -2.53 -18.44 5.64
N VAL A 299 -3.25 -17.93 6.64
CA VAL A 299 -4.58 -18.38 7.04
C VAL A 299 -5.53 -17.19 6.93
N THR A 300 -6.64 -17.38 6.23
CA THR A 300 -7.69 -16.35 6.11
C THR A 300 -8.94 -16.81 6.84
N LEU A 301 -9.60 -15.90 7.56
CA LEU A 301 -10.94 -16.10 8.10
C LEU A 301 -11.85 -15.01 7.53
N ARG A 302 -12.84 -15.41 6.72
CA ARG A 302 -13.75 -14.46 6.06
C ARG A 302 -15.19 -14.88 6.16
N GLY A 303 -16.07 -13.93 6.36
CA GLY A 303 -17.50 -14.17 6.31
C GLY A 303 -18.32 -12.95 6.69
N ASP A 304 -19.60 -13.05 6.41
CA ASP A 304 -20.60 -12.05 6.76
C ASP A 304 -21.86 -12.74 7.29
N GLY A 305 -22.67 -11.97 8.01
CA GLY A 305 -23.92 -12.48 8.53
C GLY A 305 -24.69 -11.45 9.35
N PRO A 306 -25.89 -11.83 9.81
CA PRO A 306 -26.69 -10.98 10.67
C PRO A 306 -26.03 -10.82 12.04
N GLY A 307 -26.23 -9.66 12.64
CA GLY A 307 -25.83 -9.37 14.01
C GLY A 307 -26.68 -8.23 14.57
N THR A 308 -26.45 -7.86 15.82
CA THR A 308 -27.05 -6.65 16.39
C THR A 308 -26.13 -5.48 16.10
N VAL A 309 -26.61 -4.48 15.36
CA VAL A 309 -25.85 -3.30 14.92
C VAL A 309 -26.59 -2.02 15.34
N ASP A 310 -25.96 -1.18 16.16
CA ASP A 310 -26.43 0.17 16.50
C ASP A 310 -25.43 1.22 15.99
N ILE A 311 -25.85 1.98 14.98
CA ILE A 311 -25.11 3.11 14.42
C ILE A 311 -26.06 4.30 14.32
N PRO A 312 -26.07 5.20 15.32
CA PRO A 312 -26.89 6.40 15.28
C PRO A 312 -26.50 7.33 14.13
N GLY A 313 -27.47 8.07 13.60
CA GLY A 313 -27.26 8.99 12.47
C GLY A 313 -26.38 10.21 12.77
N ASP A 314 -26.08 10.49 14.05
CA ASP A 314 -25.08 11.50 14.44
C ASP A 314 -23.63 10.98 14.39
N LEU A 315 -23.47 9.68 14.09
CA LEU A 315 -22.20 8.96 13.99
C LEU A 315 -21.36 9.03 15.26
N ALA A 316 -21.95 9.35 16.41
CA ALA A 316 -21.21 9.55 17.65
C ALA A 316 -20.62 8.26 18.23
N ARG A 317 -21.25 7.13 17.91
CA ARG A 317 -20.83 5.80 18.33
C ARG A 317 -21.25 4.77 17.29
N ALA A 318 -20.63 3.61 17.31
CA ALA A 318 -21.08 2.44 16.60
C ALA A 318 -20.82 1.21 17.47
N SER A 319 -21.80 0.33 17.57
CA SER A 319 -21.63 -0.96 18.22
C SER A 319 -22.22 -2.06 17.37
N ALA A 320 -21.49 -3.17 17.25
CA ALA A 320 -22.00 -4.37 16.63
C ALA A 320 -21.54 -5.61 17.40
N HIS A 321 -22.36 -6.64 17.45
CA HIS A 321 -21.95 -7.94 17.99
C HIS A 321 -22.77 -9.09 17.41
N GLY A 322 -22.16 -10.26 17.36
CA GLY A 322 -22.80 -11.47 16.86
C GLY A 322 -21.88 -12.67 16.88
N THR A 323 -22.31 -13.74 16.23
CA THR A 323 -21.48 -14.91 15.92
C THR A 323 -21.62 -15.17 14.43
N LEU A 324 -20.49 -15.19 13.73
CA LEU A 324 -20.43 -15.39 12.28
C LEU A 324 -19.83 -16.76 11.97
N ASP A 325 -20.38 -17.42 10.97
CA ASP A 325 -19.79 -18.62 10.41
C ASP A 325 -18.70 -18.21 9.40
N LEU A 326 -17.44 -18.13 9.86
CA LEU A 326 -16.32 -17.69 9.05
C LEU A 326 -15.69 -18.86 8.30
N ALA A 327 -15.47 -18.70 7.00
CA ALA A 327 -14.67 -19.62 6.23
C ALA A 327 -13.19 -19.41 6.58
N ARG A 328 -12.60 -20.41 7.25
CA ARG A 328 -11.17 -20.50 7.54
C ARG A 328 -10.49 -21.26 6.42
N THR A 329 -9.63 -20.60 5.66
CA THR A 329 -8.84 -21.22 4.59
C THR A 329 -7.36 -21.09 4.94
N ARG A 330 -6.64 -22.22 4.90
CA ARG A 330 -5.20 -22.28 5.12
C ARG A 330 -4.52 -22.85 3.90
N VAL A 331 -3.44 -22.23 3.47
CA VAL A 331 -2.55 -22.78 2.44
C VAL A 331 -1.21 -23.09 3.09
N ASP A 332 -0.89 -24.37 3.19
CA ASP A 332 0.40 -24.81 3.74
C ASP A 332 1.54 -24.30 2.85
N ALA A 333 2.42 -23.48 3.42
CA ALA A 333 3.47 -22.81 2.66
C ALA A 333 4.48 -23.78 2.03
N CYS A 334 4.71 -24.94 2.66
CA CYS A 334 5.75 -25.89 2.27
C CYS A 334 5.27 -26.85 1.18
N THR A 335 3.99 -27.20 1.18
CA THR A 335 3.38 -28.21 0.30
C THR A 335 2.42 -27.61 -0.72
N GLY A 336 1.89 -26.41 -0.45
CA GLY A 336 0.82 -25.78 -1.22
C GLY A 336 -0.55 -26.45 -1.04
N GLU A 337 -0.69 -27.33 -0.05
CA GLU A 337 -1.97 -27.97 0.28
C GLU A 337 -2.94 -26.93 0.86
N GLU A 338 -4.17 -26.93 0.36
CA GLU A 338 -5.22 -26.02 0.80
C GLU A 338 -6.24 -26.77 1.64
N THR A 339 -6.51 -26.25 2.82
CA THR A 339 -7.55 -26.77 3.71
C THR A 339 -8.56 -25.66 3.98
N SER A 340 -9.84 -26.03 4.07
CA SER A 340 -10.91 -25.09 4.36
C SER A 340 -11.90 -25.69 5.35
N ALA A 341 -12.35 -24.86 6.29
CA ALA A 341 -13.36 -25.20 7.29
C ALA A 341 -14.26 -23.98 7.54
N VAL A 342 -15.48 -24.21 8.03
CA VAL A 342 -16.34 -23.15 8.53
C VAL A 342 -16.29 -23.16 10.05
N VAL A 343 -16.02 -22.01 10.65
CA VAL A 343 -15.80 -21.88 12.09
C VAL A 343 -16.74 -20.80 12.65
N PRO A 344 -17.65 -21.16 13.58
CA PRO A 344 -18.48 -20.18 14.26
C PRO A 344 -17.61 -19.32 15.17
N THR A 345 -17.58 -18.02 14.90
CA THR A 345 -16.63 -17.08 15.49
C THR A 345 -17.39 -15.90 16.09
N PRO A 346 -17.28 -15.64 17.41
CA PRO A 346 -17.88 -14.45 18.01
C PRO A 346 -17.19 -13.19 17.47
N VAL A 347 -17.96 -12.15 17.21
CA VAL A 347 -17.44 -10.86 16.73
C VAL A 347 -18.06 -9.71 17.52
N ALA A 348 -17.27 -8.67 17.77
CA ALA A 348 -17.75 -7.44 18.39
C ALA A 348 -16.98 -6.22 17.89
N LEU A 349 -17.70 -5.13 17.68
CA LEU A 349 -17.20 -3.82 17.31
C LEU A 349 -17.77 -2.81 18.31
N ALA A 350 -16.92 -2.02 18.94
CA ALA A 350 -17.34 -0.92 19.81
C ALA A 350 -16.45 0.30 19.51
N LEU A 351 -17.04 1.30 18.85
CA LEU A 351 -16.34 2.49 18.38
C LEU A 351 -17.02 3.76 18.88
N ASP A 352 -16.22 4.72 19.30
CA ASP A 352 -16.61 6.07 19.68
C ASP A 352 -16.02 7.08 18.68
N GLY A 353 -16.83 8.03 18.22
CA GLY A 353 -16.40 9.08 17.30
C GLY A 353 -15.45 10.09 17.96
N THR A 354 -14.23 10.25 17.45
CA THR A 354 -13.14 11.03 18.08
C THR A 354 -12.90 12.42 17.50
N GLY A 355 -13.59 12.77 16.40
CA GLY A 355 -13.50 14.09 15.76
C GLY A 355 -14.87 14.59 15.27
N PRO A 356 -14.94 15.72 14.55
CA PRO A 356 -16.17 16.13 13.87
C PRO A 356 -16.53 15.15 12.74
N ALA A 357 -17.82 15.04 12.43
CA ALA A 357 -18.25 14.42 11.20
C ALA A 357 -17.96 15.37 10.03
N VAL A 358 -17.43 14.84 8.92
CA VAL A 358 -17.20 15.61 7.70
C VAL A 358 -17.87 14.94 6.52
N ARG A 359 -18.03 15.72 5.45
CA ARG A 359 -18.40 15.21 4.13
C ARG A 359 -17.16 14.76 3.38
N VAL A 360 -17.17 13.51 2.91
CA VAL A 360 -16.13 12.92 2.09
C VAL A 360 -16.68 12.74 0.68
N GLU A 361 -15.89 13.14 -0.31
CA GLU A 361 -16.14 12.84 -1.71
C GLU A 361 -15.12 11.80 -2.18
N ASP A 362 -15.62 10.66 -2.63
CA ASP A 362 -14.81 9.59 -3.19
C ASP A 362 -15.00 9.58 -4.71
N THR A 363 -13.90 9.55 -5.43
CA THR A 363 -13.88 9.48 -6.89
C THR A 363 -13.12 8.22 -7.30
N ARG A 364 -13.84 7.33 -7.98
CA ARG A 364 -13.31 6.09 -8.53
C ARG A 364 -13.14 6.21 -10.03
N PHE A 365 -11.98 5.76 -10.49
CA PHE A 365 -11.68 5.57 -11.90
C PHE A 365 -11.34 4.10 -12.14
N GLN A 366 -12.14 3.44 -12.98
CA GLN A 366 -11.94 2.04 -13.35
C GLN A 366 -11.78 1.93 -14.86
N VAL A 367 -10.71 1.27 -15.30
CA VAL A 367 -10.52 0.90 -16.70
C VAL A 367 -10.65 -0.60 -16.82
N VAL A 368 -11.68 -1.05 -17.54
CA VAL A 368 -11.87 -2.46 -17.87
C VAL A 368 -11.57 -2.67 -19.36
N PRO A 369 -10.54 -3.48 -19.71
CA PRO A 369 -10.18 -3.77 -21.08
C PRO A 369 -11.40 -4.23 -21.89
N ARG A 370 -11.61 -3.63 -23.06
CA ARG A 370 -12.75 -3.89 -23.97
C ARG A 370 -14.14 -3.50 -23.44
N GLN A 371 -14.28 -3.10 -22.17
CA GLN A 371 -15.54 -2.62 -21.59
C GLN A 371 -15.56 -1.10 -21.34
N GLY A 372 -14.39 -0.44 -21.42
CA GLY A 372 -14.29 1.02 -21.38
C GLY A 372 -13.82 1.56 -20.04
N ARG A 373 -14.11 2.85 -19.80
CA ARG A 373 -13.73 3.57 -18.59
C ARG A 373 -15.00 3.89 -17.80
N THR A 374 -15.00 3.57 -16.52
CA THR A 374 -16.08 3.92 -15.59
C THR A 374 -15.56 4.92 -14.58
N PHE A 375 -16.28 6.02 -14.45
CA PHE A 375 -16.06 7.04 -13.43
C PHE A 375 -17.23 6.99 -12.45
N THR A 376 -16.95 6.87 -11.16
CA THR A 376 -17.98 6.86 -10.12
C THR A 376 -17.62 7.87 -9.06
N ARG A 377 -18.54 8.78 -8.74
CA ARG A 377 -18.39 9.72 -7.64
C ARG A 377 -19.38 9.35 -6.54
N ASN A 378 -18.85 9.13 -5.34
CA ASN A 378 -19.63 8.87 -4.14
C ASN A 378 -19.47 10.05 -3.18
N ALA A 379 -20.51 10.33 -2.40
CA ALA A 379 -20.43 11.28 -1.30
C ALA A 379 -21.06 10.66 -0.06
N TYR A 380 -20.39 10.83 1.07
CA TYR A 380 -20.83 10.30 2.35
C TYR A 380 -20.36 11.18 3.50
N THR A 381 -21.06 11.09 4.63
CA THR A 381 -20.59 11.70 5.87
C THR A 381 -19.79 10.66 6.63
N ALA A 382 -18.61 11.01 7.13
CA ALA A 382 -17.79 10.11 7.94
C ALA A 382 -17.24 10.83 9.17
N ARG A 383 -17.01 10.07 10.22
CA ARG A 383 -16.41 10.51 11.47
C ARG A 383 -15.33 9.52 11.86
N ASP A 384 -14.13 10.03 12.13
CA ASP A 384 -13.03 9.20 12.66
C ASP A 384 -13.43 8.65 14.03
N ALA A 385 -13.03 7.41 14.28
CA ALA A 385 -13.44 6.69 15.48
C ALA A 385 -12.27 5.95 16.13
N ALA A 386 -12.45 5.60 17.39
CA ALA A 386 -11.55 4.76 18.15
C ALA A 386 -12.37 3.86 19.07
N GLY A 387 -11.79 2.75 19.49
CA GLY A 387 -12.45 1.80 20.37
C GLY A 387 -11.81 0.43 20.20
N GLN A 388 -12.59 -0.62 20.38
CA GLN A 388 -12.10 -1.99 20.42
C GLN A 388 -12.85 -2.88 19.43
N LEU A 389 -12.12 -3.84 18.87
CA LEU A 389 -12.67 -4.87 17.98
C LEU A 389 -12.29 -6.25 18.52
N THR A 390 -13.17 -7.21 18.28
CA THR A 390 -12.98 -8.61 18.64
C THR A 390 -13.44 -9.51 17.49
N VAL A 391 -12.60 -10.48 17.11
CA VAL A 391 -12.94 -11.58 16.22
C VAL A 391 -12.37 -12.86 16.82
N GLY A 392 -13.23 -13.75 17.30
CA GLY A 392 -12.82 -14.94 18.04
C GLY A 392 -12.05 -14.55 19.30
N ASP A 393 -10.85 -15.08 19.46
CA ASP A 393 -9.95 -14.78 20.57
C ASP A 393 -9.09 -13.52 20.31
N MET A 394 -9.09 -12.99 19.09
CA MET A 394 -8.33 -11.79 18.73
C MET A 394 -9.09 -10.55 19.18
N THR A 395 -8.49 -9.77 20.08
CA THR A 395 -9.04 -8.49 20.55
C THR A 395 -7.96 -7.41 20.50
N GLY A 396 -8.30 -6.26 19.92
CA GLY A 396 -7.36 -5.16 19.78
C GLY A 396 -8.04 -3.80 19.75
N ASP A 397 -7.28 -2.77 20.13
CA ASP A 397 -7.69 -1.39 19.94
C ASP A 397 -7.70 -1.06 18.45
N ALA A 398 -8.79 -0.45 17.99
CA ALA A 398 -8.89 0.03 16.62
C ALA A 398 -7.77 1.03 16.32
N GLN A 399 -6.93 0.66 15.37
CA GLN A 399 -5.84 1.44 14.82
C GLN A 399 -6.37 2.40 13.74
N LEU A 400 -7.22 1.89 12.86
CA LEU A 400 -7.94 2.67 11.86
C LEU A 400 -9.43 2.37 12.03
N ALA A 401 -10.25 3.40 12.24
CA ALA A 401 -11.68 3.21 12.41
C ALA A 401 -12.47 4.43 11.97
N SER A 402 -13.65 4.19 11.43
CA SER A 402 -14.57 5.24 11.01
C SER A 402 -16.02 4.80 11.18
N ILE A 403 -16.89 5.78 11.39
CA ILE A 403 -18.34 5.64 11.40
C ILE A 403 -18.86 6.54 10.30
N SER A 404 -19.72 6.04 9.42
CA SER A 404 -20.15 6.74 8.23
C SER A 404 -21.62 6.56 7.91
N GLN A 405 -22.12 7.48 7.08
CA GLN A 405 -23.46 7.47 6.53
C GLN A 405 -23.38 7.83 5.05
N ALA A 406 -23.90 6.96 4.19
CA ALA A 406 -23.97 7.26 2.77
C ALA A 406 -25.19 8.15 2.47
N ALA A 407 -25.03 9.07 1.53
CA ALA A 407 -26.19 9.65 0.89
C ALA A 407 -26.96 8.57 0.10
N LEU A 408 -28.25 8.79 -0.15
CA LEU A 408 -28.96 8.03 -1.17
C LEU A 408 -28.31 8.36 -2.51
N THR A 409 -27.73 7.36 -3.19
CA THR A 409 -27.09 7.55 -4.49
C THR A 409 -28.16 7.95 -5.51
N VAL A 410 -28.02 9.14 -6.10
CA VAL A 410 -28.71 9.49 -7.35
C VAL A 410 -27.71 9.21 -8.46
N SER A 411 -27.89 8.11 -9.17
CA SER A 411 -27.12 7.82 -10.37
C SER A 411 -27.58 8.77 -11.49
N GLU A 412 -26.66 9.50 -12.10
CA GLU A 412 -26.90 10.21 -13.37
C GLU A 412 -26.59 9.32 -14.58
#